data_AF-A0A4R2J5U9-F1
#
_entry.id   AF-A0A4R2J5U9-F1
#
_cell.length_a   1.000
_cell.length_b   1.000
_cell.length_c   1.000
_cell.angle_alpha   90.00
_cell.angle_beta   90.00
_cell.angle_gamma   90.00
#
_symmetry.space_group_name_H-M   'P 1'
#
loop_
_entity.id
_entity.type
_entity.pdbx_description
1 polymer ?
#
loop_
_entity_poly.entity_id
_entity_poly.type
_entity_poly.pdbx_seq_one_letter_code
_entity_poly.pdbx_strand_id
1 'polypeptide(L)'
;MSRTLHSVWWLTILVIGSVVLSACTSGSAGNKAGGDPGPVTLRIGTADYVGRPSANAIQEFAHQAKVLSGGRLIIEPVWQAAGVGVSNWDQTVARMVGDRRLDLGMIPARAWDTEAVTSLRALHAPFLVTSDALADQIVIADLAGEMMAGLDKAGVTGLALLPESLRHPFGFRGRALRSPSDYAGKNFRTPRSELGYATFRALGAMPEDLNGEEGEESVKAGTLVGTETAFVLRQSLQEPAVAVGNVTFNTKVDSLVINSKVLEELPSADRTILRDAAAATLRWVLGHRTPEAEAAKAFCNEGGTIVAASDADLRALRRAVQPVYDELERDAATKRLLDRIGELKRTVRVPAQGIAMPCRPDAHPTPPAASGDPSVLNGTYRFELTKDELRAFGVTDPHDLLLNEGVYTWRLKDGRYVLDQKAPQETDHQEGRYTMAGNRVTFQLPWVNNLELTFAWRISGRNLTFQFDGKTDPPLKAVFTAHPWTRIA
;
A
#
# COMPACT_ATOMS: atom_id res chain seq x y z
N MET A 1 -52.47 -41.69 -51.25
CA MET A 1 -52.89 -41.29 -49.89
C MET A 1 -53.28 -39.81 -49.88
N SER A 2 -53.96 -39.33 -48.82
CA SER A 2 -54.28 -37.91 -48.47
C SER A 2 -54.25 -36.85 -49.59
N ARG A 3 -55.38 -36.35 -50.10
CA ARG A 3 -56.19 -35.24 -49.51
C ARG A 3 -55.43 -33.93 -49.27
N THR A 4 -55.90 -32.70 -49.58
CA THR A 4 -56.85 -32.08 -50.57
C THR A 4 -57.38 -30.74 -50.00
N LEU A 5 -57.64 -29.71 -50.83
CA LEU A 5 -58.31 -28.42 -50.48
C LEU A 5 -57.52 -27.54 -49.46
N HIS A 6 -57.70 -26.21 -49.26
CA HIS A 6 -58.31 -25.05 -49.97
C HIS A 6 -57.60 -23.78 -49.38
N SER A 7 -57.27 -22.70 -50.11
CA SER A 7 -58.07 -21.46 -50.40
C SER A 7 -58.91 -20.91 -49.21
N VAL A 8 -59.13 -19.60 -49.02
CA VAL A 8 -59.16 -18.40 -49.91
C VAL A 8 -58.61 -17.15 -49.15
N TRP A 9 -58.67 -15.94 -49.76
CA TRP A 9 -58.51 -14.56 -49.22
C TRP A 9 -57.11 -13.92 -49.19
N TRP A 10 -56.94 -12.58 -49.33
CA TRP A 10 -57.48 -11.60 -50.32
C TRP A 10 -56.82 -10.19 -50.13
N LEU A 11 -56.79 -9.38 -51.21
CA LEU A 11 -56.79 -7.90 -51.30
C LEU A 11 -55.61 -7.01 -50.81
N THR A 12 -55.05 -6.29 -51.79
CA THR A 12 -54.20 -5.08 -51.71
C THR A 12 -55.01 -3.80 -51.40
N ILE A 13 -54.40 -2.81 -50.73
CA ILE A 13 -54.56 -1.34 -50.87
C ILE A 13 -53.41 -0.70 -50.04
N LEU A 14 -52.54 0.23 -50.46
CA LEU A 14 -52.46 1.27 -51.50
C LEU A 14 -52.77 2.70 -51.00
N VAL A 15 -51.70 3.37 -50.53
CA VAL A 15 -51.44 4.84 -50.52
C VAL A 15 -52.34 5.74 -49.66
N ILE A 16 -51.71 6.63 -48.86
CA ILE A 16 -51.83 8.11 -48.91
C ILE A 16 -50.80 8.70 -47.93
N GLY A 17 -49.99 9.64 -48.40
CA GLY A 17 -49.15 10.49 -47.56
C GLY A 17 -49.77 11.88 -47.43
N SER A 18 -49.89 12.39 -46.21
CA SER A 18 -50.47 13.71 -45.92
C SER A 18 -49.49 14.54 -45.09
N VAL A 19 -48.82 15.50 -45.73
CA VAL A 19 -48.03 16.52 -45.04
C VAL A 19 -48.97 17.52 -44.38
N VAL A 20 -48.83 17.71 -43.06
CA VAL A 20 -49.50 18.81 -42.33
C VAL A 20 -48.43 19.61 -41.58
N LEU A 21 -48.15 20.82 -42.08
CA LEU A 21 -47.37 21.81 -41.35
C LEU A 21 -48.26 22.51 -40.32
N SER A 22 -48.00 22.28 -39.03
CA SER A 22 -48.60 23.03 -37.93
C SER A 22 -47.50 23.67 -37.07
N ALA A 23 -47.08 24.87 -37.45
CA ALA A 23 -46.15 25.68 -36.67
C ALA A 23 -46.91 26.46 -35.58
N CYS A 24 -46.82 26.01 -34.33
CA CYS A 24 -47.33 26.73 -33.16
C CYS A 24 -46.18 27.10 -32.22
N THR A 25 -45.66 28.32 -32.38
CA THR A 25 -44.59 28.87 -31.54
C THR A 25 -45.14 29.38 -30.20
N SER A 26 -45.41 28.48 -29.27
CA SER A 26 -45.73 28.82 -27.87
C SER A 26 -44.48 28.62 -27.01
N GLY A 27 -43.78 29.72 -26.72
CA GLY A 27 -42.54 29.73 -25.96
C GLY A 27 -42.75 29.41 -24.47
N SER A 28 -42.95 28.12 -24.15
CA SER A 28 -42.79 27.64 -22.78
C SER A 28 -41.36 27.93 -22.33
N ALA A 29 -41.21 28.57 -21.17
CA ALA A 29 -39.91 28.74 -20.53
C ALA A 29 -39.42 27.35 -20.08
N GLY A 30 -38.69 26.69 -20.98
CA GLY A 30 -38.17 25.35 -20.78
C GLY A 30 -37.16 25.32 -19.66
N ASN A 31 -37.64 25.13 -18.43
CA ASN A 31 -36.83 24.67 -17.31
C ASN A 31 -36.11 23.41 -17.76
N LYS A 32 -34.84 23.55 -18.13
CA LYS A 32 -33.90 22.44 -18.23
C LYS A 32 -33.62 21.95 -16.81
N ALA A 33 -34.60 21.29 -16.22
CA ALA A 33 -34.36 20.34 -15.14
C ALA A 33 -33.34 19.35 -15.70
N GLY A 34 -32.10 19.47 -15.23
CA GLY A 34 -31.04 18.57 -15.65
C GLY A 34 -31.44 17.16 -15.24
N GLY A 35 -31.70 16.29 -16.21
CA GLY A 35 -31.74 14.86 -15.93
C GLY A 35 -30.40 14.49 -15.33
N ASP A 36 -30.41 13.78 -14.20
CA ASP A 36 -29.21 13.50 -13.41
C ASP A 36 -28.12 12.90 -14.32
N PRO A 37 -26.97 13.59 -14.51
CA PRO A 37 -25.87 13.05 -15.28
C PRO A 37 -25.39 11.78 -14.57
N GLY A 38 -25.67 10.61 -15.14
CA GLY A 38 -25.45 9.32 -14.50
C GLY A 38 -24.01 9.07 -14.04
N PRO A 39 -23.76 7.99 -13.29
CA PRO A 39 -22.53 7.79 -12.52
C PRO A 39 -21.24 8.10 -13.29
N VAL A 40 -20.44 8.99 -12.70
CA VAL A 40 -19.14 9.42 -13.24
C VAL A 40 -18.06 8.56 -12.62
N THR A 41 -17.55 7.62 -13.40
CA THR A 41 -16.35 6.84 -13.06
C THR A 41 -15.08 7.66 -13.33
N LEU A 42 -14.18 7.71 -12.34
CA LEU A 42 -12.84 8.26 -12.45
C LEU A 42 -11.81 7.20 -12.05
N ARG A 43 -10.79 6.98 -12.89
CA ARG A 43 -9.79 5.92 -12.68
C ARG A 43 -8.57 6.45 -11.93
N ILE A 44 -8.31 5.91 -10.74
CA ILE A 44 -7.18 6.29 -9.88
C ILE A 44 -6.03 5.29 -10.00
N GLY A 45 -4.89 5.72 -10.54
CA GLY A 45 -3.71 4.86 -10.61
C GLY A 45 -2.82 4.95 -9.37
N THR A 46 -2.17 3.84 -9.06
CA THR A 46 -0.98 3.83 -8.20
C THR A 46 -0.02 2.74 -8.68
N ALA A 47 1.26 2.86 -8.31
CA ALA A 47 2.25 1.82 -8.55
C ALA A 47 2.17 0.69 -7.50
N ASP A 48 1.58 0.98 -6.34
CA ASP A 48 1.33 0.02 -5.27
C ASP A 48 0.21 -0.99 -5.62
N TYR A 49 0.03 -1.98 -4.74
CA TYR A 49 -0.96 -3.05 -4.84
C TYR A 49 -1.76 -3.19 -3.53
N VAL A 50 -2.86 -3.93 -3.56
CA VAL A 50 -3.76 -4.14 -2.40
C VAL A 50 -2.99 -4.67 -1.18
N GLY A 51 -3.24 -4.10 0.00
CA GLY A 51 -2.49 -4.40 1.23
C GLY A 51 -1.30 -3.45 1.49
N ARG A 52 -0.99 -2.54 0.56
CA ARG A 52 -0.15 -1.37 0.85
C ARG A 52 -0.94 -0.29 1.60
N PRO A 53 -0.31 0.54 2.46
CA PRO A 53 -1.03 1.62 3.16
C PRO A 53 -1.69 2.62 2.20
N SER A 54 -1.02 2.93 1.08
CA SER A 54 -1.55 3.73 -0.04
C SER A 54 -2.82 3.12 -0.65
N ALA A 55 -2.95 1.79 -0.70
CA ALA A 55 -4.15 1.12 -1.18
C ALA A 55 -5.35 1.33 -0.25
N ASN A 56 -5.13 1.30 1.07
CA ASN A 56 -6.18 1.57 2.06
C ASN A 56 -6.67 3.02 1.92
N ALA A 57 -5.77 3.98 1.71
CA ALA A 57 -6.12 5.38 1.47
C ALA A 57 -6.92 5.58 0.16
N ILE A 58 -6.58 4.84 -0.91
CA ILE A 58 -7.36 4.85 -2.17
C ILE A 58 -8.78 4.28 -1.94
N GLN A 59 -8.90 3.18 -1.20
CA GLN A 59 -10.18 2.56 -0.88
C GLN A 59 -11.08 3.49 -0.05
N GLU A 60 -10.53 4.17 0.97
CA GLU A 60 -11.27 5.17 1.74
C GLU A 60 -11.63 6.40 0.89
N PHE A 61 -10.75 6.87 0.00
CA PHE A 61 -11.11 7.95 -0.93
C PHE A 61 -12.26 7.57 -1.86
N ALA A 62 -12.26 6.34 -2.39
CA ALA A 62 -13.36 5.81 -3.19
C ALA A 62 -14.67 5.71 -2.39
N HIS A 63 -14.59 5.27 -1.14
CA HIS A 63 -15.72 5.20 -0.21
C HIS A 63 -16.28 6.59 0.10
N GLN A 64 -15.45 7.55 0.51
CA GLN A 64 -15.86 8.91 0.82
C GLN A 64 -16.47 9.63 -0.39
N ALA A 65 -15.83 9.54 -1.57
CA ALA A 65 -16.38 10.11 -2.80
C ALA A 65 -17.75 9.51 -3.16
N LYS A 66 -17.93 8.19 -3.02
CA LYS A 66 -19.20 7.52 -3.25
C LYS A 66 -20.28 7.93 -2.24
N VAL A 67 -19.97 8.03 -0.95
CA VAL A 67 -20.92 8.41 0.10
C VAL A 67 -21.35 9.86 -0.05
N LEU A 68 -20.40 10.80 -0.17
CA LEU A 68 -20.67 12.23 -0.25
C LEU A 68 -21.39 12.65 -1.55
N SER A 69 -21.30 11.83 -2.60
CA SER A 69 -22.00 12.03 -3.88
C SER A 69 -23.32 11.26 -4.01
N GLY A 70 -23.73 10.48 -3.00
CA GLY A 70 -24.91 9.61 -3.09
C GLY A 70 -24.80 8.47 -4.11
N GLY A 71 -23.57 8.07 -4.47
CA GLY A 71 -23.27 7.04 -5.47
C GLY A 71 -22.97 7.58 -6.88
N ARG A 72 -23.04 8.90 -7.08
CA ARG A 72 -22.81 9.57 -8.37
C ARG A 72 -21.33 9.57 -8.81
N LEU A 73 -20.39 9.70 -7.88
CA LEU A 73 -18.96 9.58 -8.13
C LEU A 73 -18.49 8.17 -7.79
N ILE A 74 -17.89 7.49 -8.77
CA ILE A 74 -17.29 6.17 -8.63
C ILE A 74 -15.80 6.32 -8.87
N ILE A 75 -14.97 5.88 -7.93
CA ILE A 75 -13.52 5.89 -8.07
C ILE A 75 -13.05 4.45 -8.27
N GLU A 76 -12.44 4.16 -9.43
CA GLU A 76 -11.98 2.83 -9.81
C GLU A 76 -10.45 2.72 -9.68
N PRO A 77 -9.92 1.90 -8.74
CA PRO A 77 -8.48 1.72 -8.57
C PRO A 77 -7.83 0.95 -9.71
N VAL A 78 -6.73 1.48 -10.22
CA VAL A 78 -5.82 0.81 -11.16
C VAL A 78 -4.53 0.50 -10.40
N TRP A 79 -4.47 -0.70 -9.83
CA TRP A 79 -3.31 -1.22 -9.10
C TRP A 79 -2.13 -1.47 -10.04
N GLN A 80 -0.91 -1.23 -9.56
CA GLN A 80 0.34 -1.43 -10.32
C GLN A 80 0.30 -0.80 -11.73
N ALA A 81 -0.27 0.40 -11.85
CA ALA A 81 -0.64 1.03 -13.12
C ALA A 81 0.54 1.28 -14.08
N ALA A 82 1.78 1.32 -13.58
CA ALA A 82 3.01 1.40 -14.37
C ALA A 82 3.43 0.07 -15.02
N GLY A 83 2.90 -1.07 -14.56
CA GLY A 83 3.33 -2.41 -14.91
C GLY A 83 4.15 -3.09 -13.79
N VAL A 84 4.15 -4.42 -13.79
CA VAL A 84 4.97 -5.24 -12.87
C VAL A 84 6.42 -5.28 -13.39
N GLY A 85 7.41 -5.19 -12.50
CA GLY A 85 8.84 -5.21 -12.86
C GLY A 85 9.38 -3.91 -13.46
N VAL A 86 8.53 -2.91 -13.67
CA VAL A 86 8.91 -1.61 -14.24
C VAL A 86 9.57 -0.73 -13.18
N SER A 87 10.86 -0.40 -13.34
CA SER A 87 11.53 0.68 -12.59
C SER A 87 10.95 2.06 -12.97
N ASN A 88 11.22 3.11 -12.19
CA ASN A 88 10.55 4.42 -12.27
C ASN A 88 9.00 4.35 -12.21
N TRP A 89 8.47 3.37 -11.48
CA TRP A 89 7.04 3.09 -11.38
C TRP A 89 6.23 4.33 -10.93
N ASP A 90 6.72 5.07 -9.93
CA ASP A 90 6.03 6.26 -9.38
C ASP A 90 5.89 7.34 -10.46
N GLN A 91 6.99 7.64 -11.18
CA GLN A 91 7.03 8.60 -12.29
C GLN A 91 6.15 8.18 -13.46
N THR A 92 6.07 6.89 -13.76
CA THR A 92 5.24 6.40 -14.86
C THR A 92 3.76 6.56 -14.56
N VAL A 93 3.32 6.37 -13.30
CA VAL A 93 1.96 6.73 -12.88
C VAL A 93 1.75 8.26 -12.92
N ALA A 94 2.72 9.06 -12.48
CA ALA A 94 2.64 10.52 -12.53
C ALA A 94 2.38 11.04 -13.96
N ARG A 95 3.16 10.59 -14.94
CA ARG A 95 2.94 10.90 -16.36
C ARG A 95 1.60 10.38 -16.87
N MET A 96 1.17 9.18 -16.48
CA MET A 96 -0.14 8.65 -16.90
C MET A 96 -1.33 9.51 -16.42
N VAL A 97 -1.22 10.21 -15.29
CA VAL A 97 -2.25 11.20 -14.89
C VAL A 97 -2.10 12.50 -15.66
N GLY A 98 -0.89 13.05 -15.83
CA GLY A 98 -0.65 14.26 -16.63
C GLY A 98 -1.11 14.13 -18.09
N ASP A 99 -0.81 12.98 -18.71
CA ASP A 99 -1.20 12.60 -20.07
C ASP A 99 -2.69 12.22 -20.21
N ARG A 100 -3.47 12.25 -19.12
CA ARG A 100 -4.90 11.83 -19.07
C ARG A 100 -5.14 10.39 -19.53
N ARG A 101 -4.18 9.48 -19.29
CA ARG A 101 -4.36 8.01 -19.40
C ARG A 101 -5.03 7.42 -18.15
N LEU A 102 -4.99 8.19 -17.06
CA LEU A 102 -5.70 8.06 -15.80
C LEU A 102 -6.29 9.42 -15.43
N ASP A 103 -7.38 9.41 -14.67
CA ASP A 103 -8.04 10.64 -14.21
C ASP A 103 -7.41 11.15 -12.91
N LEU A 104 -7.05 10.21 -12.03
CA LEU A 104 -6.56 10.43 -10.68
C LEU A 104 -5.27 9.64 -10.44
N GLY A 105 -4.47 10.06 -9.45
CA GLY A 105 -3.28 9.33 -9.00
C GLY A 105 -3.08 9.38 -7.50
N MET A 106 -2.60 8.28 -6.94
CA MET A 106 -1.98 8.22 -5.61
C MET A 106 -0.48 7.96 -5.83
N ILE A 107 0.30 9.05 -5.79
CA ILE A 107 1.68 9.10 -6.25
C ILE A 107 2.59 9.59 -5.11
N PRO A 108 3.67 8.88 -4.76
CA PRO A 108 4.61 9.33 -3.73
C PRO A 108 5.24 10.68 -4.08
N ALA A 109 5.18 11.64 -3.17
CA ALA A 109 5.51 13.03 -3.45
C ALA A 109 6.98 13.26 -3.86
N ARG A 110 7.87 12.29 -3.61
CA ARG A 110 9.26 12.23 -4.12
C ARG A 110 9.35 12.18 -5.65
N ALA A 111 8.34 11.62 -6.33
CA ALA A 111 8.43 11.27 -7.75
C ALA A 111 8.34 12.49 -8.66
N TRP A 112 7.72 13.56 -8.16
CA TRP A 112 7.50 14.81 -8.89
C TRP A 112 8.79 15.60 -9.17
N ASP A 113 9.89 15.29 -8.49
CA ASP A 113 11.15 16.04 -8.65
C ASP A 113 11.92 15.73 -9.94
N THR A 114 11.67 14.57 -10.57
CA THR A 114 12.07 14.24 -11.94
C THR A 114 11.10 14.78 -12.98
N GLU A 115 9.83 14.98 -12.61
CA GLU A 115 8.79 15.55 -13.46
C GLU A 115 8.72 17.10 -13.33
N ALA A 116 9.87 17.73 -13.07
CA ALA A 116 10.11 19.18 -12.99
C ALA A 116 9.35 19.98 -11.91
N VAL A 117 8.73 19.31 -10.92
CA VAL A 117 8.02 19.95 -9.81
C VAL A 117 8.88 19.95 -8.54
N THR A 118 9.50 21.09 -8.24
CA THR A 118 10.41 21.25 -7.09
C THR A 118 9.72 21.49 -5.75
N SER A 119 8.45 21.91 -5.73
CA SER A 119 7.74 22.36 -4.52
C SER A 119 7.64 21.31 -3.41
N LEU A 120 7.60 20.02 -3.77
CA LEU A 120 7.50 18.89 -2.84
C LEU A 120 8.87 18.39 -2.32
N ARG A 121 10.00 18.94 -2.81
CA ARG A 121 11.35 18.53 -2.38
C ARG A 121 11.58 18.73 -0.88
N ALA A 122 11.01 19.76 -0.27
CA ALA A 122 11.19 20.06 1.15
C ALA A 122 10.68 18.95 2.10
N LEU A 123 9.70 18.13 1.69
CA LEU A 123 9.22 16.96 2.44
C LEU A 123 10.28 15.86 2.57
N HIS A 124 11.13 15.72 1.55
CA HIS A 124 12.10 14.64 1.43
C HIS A 124 13.54 15.06 1.78
N ALA A 125 13.72 16.31 2.23
CA ALA A 125 15.01 16.85 2.64
C ALA A 125 15.62 16.03 3.79
N PRO A 126 16.89 15.56 3.65
CA PRO A 126 17.42 14.51 4.49
C PRO A 126 17.58 14.95 5.95
N PHE A 127 17.04 14.16 6.87
CA PHE A 127 16.96 14.40 8.32
C PHE A 127 16.05 15.58 8.75
N LEU A 128 15.24 16.13 7.83
CA LEU A 128 14.28 17.19 8.17
C LEU A 128 12.98 16.63 8.75
N VAL A 129 12.19 15.87 7.99
CA VAL A 129 10.97 15.25 8.53
C VAL A 129 11.32 13.89 9.11
N THR A 130 11.41 13.81 10.45
CA THR A 130 11.95 12.64 11.17
C THR A 130 11.04 12.16 12.30
N SER A 131 9.74 12.39 12.18
CA SER A 131 8.73 11.90 13.10
C SER A 131 7.34 11.99 12.48
N ASP A 132 6.55 10.94 12.70
CA ASP A 132 5.10 10.84 12.54
C ASP A 132 4.37 12.17 12.83
N ALA A 133 4.43 12.63 14.07
CA ALA A 133 3.74 13.85 14.52
C ALA A 133 4.16 15.12 13.75
N LEU A 134 5.36 15.17 13.16
CA LEU A 134 5.78 16.30 12.33
C LEU A 134 5.24 16.16 10.89
N ALA A 135 5.25 14.96 10.32
CA ALA A 135 4.63 14.70 9.02
C ALA A 135 3.12 15.03 9.06
N ASP A 136 2.42 14.55 10.11
CA ASP A 136 1.01 14.81 10.37
C ASP A 136 0.68 16.32 10.47
N GLN A 137 1.57 17.11 11.10
CA GLN A 137 1.40 18.56 11.24
C GLN A 137 1.74 19.34 9.96
N ILE A 138 2.64 18.83 9.12
CA ILE A 138 2.97 19.45 7.83
C ILE A 138 1.81 19.34 6.84
N VAL A 139 1.16 18.18 6.75
CA VAL A 139 0.10 17.92 5.76
C VAL A 139 -1.22 18.65 6.04
N ILE A 140 -1.46 19.09 7.28
CA ILE A 140 -2.65 19.88 7.67
C ILE A 140 -2.42 21.40 7.69
N ALA A 141 -1.16 21.85 7.57
CA ALA A 141 -0.82 23.27 7.59
C ALA A 141 -0.91 23.90 6.19
N ASP A 142 -1.10 25.22 6.11
CA ASP A 142 -1.21 25.98 4.84
C ASP A 142 -0.07 25.71 3.85
N LEU A 143 1.12 25.34 4.37
CA LEU A 143 2.29 25.02 3.56
C LEU A 143 2.08 23.77 2.68
N ALA A 144 1.16 22.86 3.03
CA ALA A 144 0.71 21.77 2.16
C ALA A 144 0.05 22.28 0.89
N GLY A 145 -0.73 23.38 0.98
CA GLY A 145 -1.31 24.05 -0.18
C GLY A 145 -0.24 24.68 -1.08
N GLU A 146 0.73 25.38 -0.50
CA GLU A 146 1.89 25.92 -1.25
C GLU A 146 2.71 24.83 -1.93
N MET A 147 2.87 23.67 -1.30
CA MET A 147 3.58 22.53 -1.90
C MET A 147 2.78 21.89 -3.05
N MET A 148 1.46 21.69 -2.87
CA MET A 148 0.59 21.13 -3.91
C MET A 148 0.40 22.08 -5.11
N ALA A 149 0.40 23.40 -4.92
CA ALA A 149 0.26 24.36 -6.02
C ALA A 149 1.38 24.30 -7.07
N GLY A 150 2.54 23.69 -6.75
CA GLY A 150 3.58 23.44 -7.75
C GLY A 150 3.25 22.33 -8.76
N LEU A 151 2.26 21.47 -8.46
CA LEU A 151 1.86 20.33 -9.30
C LEU A 151 1.19 20.74 -10.62
N ASP A 152 0.60 21.95 -10.68
CA ASP A 152 -0.07 22.44 -11.89
C ASP A 152 0.89 22.49 -13.11
N LYS A 153 2.21 22.59 -12.88
CA LYS A 153 3.26 22.47 -13.91
C LYS A 153 3.27 21.11 -14.62
N ALA A 154 2.83 20.05 -13.96
CA ALA A 154 2.70 18.69 -14.50
C ALA A 154 1.28 18.40 -15.03
N GLY A 155 0.40 19.40 -15.10
CA GLY A 155 -0.98 19.25 -15.59
C GLY A 155 -1.91 18.51 -14.61
N VAL A 156 -1.54 18.42 -13.33
CA VAL A 156 -2.35 17.80 -12.27
C VAL A 156 -2.52 18.75 -11.10
N THR A 157 -3.69 18.72 -10.48
CA THR A 157 -4.02 19.53 -9.30
C THR A 157 -4.06 18.62 -8.07
N GLY A 158 -3.37 19.02 -7.01
CA GLY A 158 -3.38 18.31 -5.72
C GLY A 158 -4.72 18.43 -4.99
N LEU A 159 -5.21 17.30 -4.46
CA LEU A 159 -6.41 17.24 -3.62
C LEU A 159 -6.05 17.05 -2.13
N ALA A 160 -5.03 16.24 -1.83
CA ALA A 160 -4.47 16.06 -0.49
C ALA A 160 -3.03 15.56 -0.52
N LEU A 161 -2.29 15.82 0.56
CA LEU A 161 -1.05 15.12 0.91
C LEU A 161 -1.33 14.16 2.07
N LEU A 162 -0.96 12.90 1.94
CA LEU A 162 -1.27 11.82 2.87
C LEU A 162 0.04 11.24 3.45
N PRO A 163 0.31 11.36 4.76
CA PRO A 163 1.53 10.84 5.37
C PRO A 163 1.42 9.33 5.55
N GLU A 164 2.39 8.57 5.04
CA GLU A 164 2.41 7.11 5.18
C GLU A 164 3.32 6.66 6.31
N SER A 165 4.62 6.93 6.18
CA SER A 165 5.65 6.19 6.92
C SER A 165 7.00 6.94 6.98
N LEU A 166 7.84 6.60 7.96
CA LEU A 166 9.22 7.10 8.05
C LEU A 166 10.19 6.19 7.28
N ARG A 167 11.24 6.78 6.72
CA ARG A 167 12.19 6.09 5.84
C ARG A 167 13.55 5.93 6.50
N HIS A 168 13.93 4.68 6.73
CA HIS A 168 15.13 4.25 7.47
C HIS A 168 16.03 3.40 6.58
N PRO A 169 17.36 3.33 6.83
CA PRO A 169 18.24 2.40 6.16
C PRO A 169 18.06 0.99 6.72
N PHE A 170 17.84 0.03 5.82
CA PHE A 170 17.85 -1.40 6.08
C PHE A 170 19.04 -2.00 5.35
N GLY A 171 20.06 -2.44 6.09
CA GLY A 171 21.24 -3.07 5.52
C GLY A 171 21.08 -4.59 5.40
N PHE A 172 21.48 -5.10 4.25
CA PHE A 172 21.46 -6.52 3.92
C PHE A 172 22.69 -7.25 4.50
N ARG A 173 22.63 -8.58 4.61
CA ARG A 173 23.68 -9.48 5.11
C ARG A 173 24.22 -9.10 6.48
N GLY A 174 23.31 -8.71 7.38
CA GLY A 174 23.65 -8.31 8.76
C GLY A 174 24.32 -6.93 8.90
N ARG A 175 24.40 -6.13 7.83
CA ARG A 175 25.12 -4.83 7.84
C ARG A 175 24.31 -3.74 8.56
N ALA A 176 24.87 -3.16 9.62
CA ALA A 176 24.31 -1.98 10.26
C ALA A 176 24.82 -0.68 9.60
N LEU A 177 23.99 -0.02 8.79
CA LEU A 177 24.39 1.16 8.00
C LEU A 177 24.35 2.48 8.81
N ARG A 178 25.24 2.62 9.80
CA ARG A 178 25.20 3.70 10.81
C ARG A 178 25.83 5.01 10.34
N SER A 179 26.86 4.95 9.51
CA SER A 179 27.82 6.02 9.24
C SER A 179 28.04 6.21 7.73
N PRO A 180 28.55 7.36 7.24
CA PRO A 180 28.86 7.54 5.81
C PRO A 180 29.78 6.44 5.24
N SER A 181 30.74 5.95 6.02
CA SER A 181 31.61 4.82 5.66
C SER A 181 30.86 3.52 5.36
N ASP A 182 29.64 3.34 5.89
CA ASP A 182 28.81 2.18 5.59
C ASP A 182 28.18 2.24 4.20
N TYR A 183 28.03 3.45 3.62
CA TYR A 183 27.50 3.73 2.28
C TYR A 183 28.59 3.89 1.21
N ALA A 184 29.76 4.42 1.60
CA ALA A 184 30.86 4.76 0.71
C ALA A 184 31.25 3.63 -0.27
N GLY A 185 31.15 3.92 -1.58
CA GLY A 185 31.57 3.07 -2.69
C GLY A 185 30.68 1.85 -2.97
N LYS A 186 29.43 1.84 -2.47
CA LYS A 186 28.55 0.67 -2.52
C LYS A 186 27.20 0.98 -3.18
N ASN A 187 26.61 -0.01 -3.83
CA ASN A 187 25.26 0.09 -4.41
C ASN A 187 24.22 0.08 -3.28
N PHE A 188 23.29 1.03 -3.33
CA PHE A 188 22.24 1.19 -2.32
C PHE A 188 20.91 1.53 -3.01
N ARG A 189 19.85 0.78 -2.68
CA ARG A 189 18.58 0.87 -3.41
C ARG A 189 17.68 1.95 -2.82
N THR A 190 17.12 2.78 -3.69
CA THR A 190 16.16 3.84 -3.34
C THR A 190 15.23 4.07 -4.52
N PRO A 191 13.90 4.25 -4.32
CA PRO A 191 12.99 4.66 -5.36
C PRO A 191 13.47 5.93 -6.07
N ARG A 192 13.37 5.96 -7.39
CA ARG A 192 13.82 7.08 -8.22
C ARG A 192 13.28 8.42 -7.71
N SER A 193 14.21 9.33 -7.43
CA SER A 193 14.02 10.76 -7.19
C SER A 193 15.38 11.44 -7.23
N GLU A 194 15.48 12.65 -7.77
CA GLU A 194 16.76 13.36 -7.86
C GLU A 194 17.30 13.71 -6.48
N LEU A 195 16.44 14.13 -5.56
CA LEU A 195 16.80 14.44 -4.17
C LEU A 195 17.20 13.20 -3.37
N GLY A 196 16.53 12.06 -3.58
CA GLY A 196 16.94 10.78 -3.00
C GLY A 196 18.33 10.36 -3.50
N TYR A 197 18.55 10.43 -4.82
CA TYR A 197 19.83 10.13 -5.43
C TYR A 197 20.93 11.11 -4.99
N ALA A 198 20.65 12.41 -4.87
CA ALA A 198 21.57 13.40 -4.32
C ALA A 198 21.97 13.07 -2.87
N THR A 199 20.99 12.71 -2.03
CA THR A 199 21.21 12.27 -0.65
C THR A 199 22.18 11.10 -0.55
N PHE A 200 21.94 10.02 -1.29
CA PHE A 200 22.80 8.83 -1.21
C PHE A 200 24.16 9.01 -1.89
N ARG A 201 24.25 9.80 -2.98
CA ARG A 201 25.54 10.24 -3.55
C ARG A 201 26.35 11.06 -2.55
N ALA A 202 25.72 11.93 -1.77
CA ALA A 202 26.38 12.72 -0.72
C ALA A 202 26.83 11.88 0.49
N LEU A 203 26.16 10.76 0.77
CA LEU A 203 26.64 9.72 1.70
C LEU A 203 27.75 8.83 1.09
N GLY A 204 28.06 8.97 -0.20
CA GLY A 204 29.09 8.22 -0.92
C GLY A 204 28.63 6.90 -1.55
N ALA A 205 27.34 6.59 -1.54
CA ALA A 205 26.76 5.42 -2.20
C ALA A 205 26.51 5.65 -3.70
N MET A 206 26.30 4.55 -4.42
CA MET A 206 25.77 4.51 -5.78
C MET A 206 24.27 4.18 -5.70
N PRO A 207 23.35 5.17 -5.85
CA PRO A 207 21.92 4.94 -5.73
C PRO A 207 21.33 4.31 -6.99
N GLU A 208 20.52 3.26 -6.81
CA GLU A 208 19.89 2.50 -7.90
C GLU A 208 18.40 2.25 -7.62
N ASP A 209 17.56 2.42 -8.65
CA ASP A 209 16.10 2.23 -8.62
C ASP A 209 15.74 0.83 -9.13
N LEU A 210 16.26 -0.19 -8.44
CA LEU A 210 16.03 -1.59 -8.79
C LEU A 210 14.58 -2.00 -8.52
N ASN A 211 14.01 -2.77 -9.46
CA ASN A 211 12.75 -3.48 -9.29
C ASN A 211 12.88 -4.63 -8.26
N GLY A 212 11.80 -5.39 -8.03
CA GLY A 212 11.80 -6.48 -7.04
C GLY A 212 12.78 -7.62 -7.35
N GLU A 213 12.87 -8.02 -8.62
CA GLU A 213 13.68 -9.13 -9.13
C GLU A 213 15.16 -8.74 -9.24
N GLU A 214 15.46 -7.60 -9.88
CA GLU A 214 16.81 -7.00 -9.95
C GLU A 214 17.40 -6.76 -8.54
N GLY A 215 16.55 -6.33 -7.59
CA GLY A 215 16.92 -6.16 -6.20
C GLY A 215 17.22 -7.48 -5.50
N GLU A 216 16.41 -8.52 -5.71
CA GLU A 216 16.63 -9.86 -5.14
C GLU A 216 17.90 -10.51 -5.71
N GLU A 217 18.15 -10.39 -7.02
CA GLU A 217 19.40 -10.83 -7.66
C GLU A 217 20.61 -10.08 -7.10
N SER A 218 20.52 -8.75 -6.93
CA SER A 218 21.63 -7.94 -6.40
C SER A 218 21.92 -8.22 -4.92
N VAL A 219 20.90 -8.58 -4.13
CA VAL A 219 21.05 -9.07 -2.75
C VAL A 219 21.67 -10.47 -2.72
N LYS A 220 21.32 -11.37 -3.65
CA LYS A 220 21.93 -12.71 -3.81
C LYS A 220 23.38 -12.65 -4.31
N ALA A 221 23.71 -11.73 -5.21
CA ALA A 221 25.08 -11.44 -5.63
C ALA A 221 25.88 -10.78 -4.49
N GLY A 222 25.24 -9.93 -3.70
CA GLY A 222 25.88 -9.16 -2.61
C GLY A 222 26.51 -7.85 -3.07
N THR A 223 26.17 -7.38 -4.28
CA THR A 223 26.50 -6.06 -4.80
C THR A 223 25.74 -4.97 -4.04
N LEU A 224 24.47 -5.24 -3.70
CA LEU A 224 23.61 -4.33 -2.97
C LEU A 224 23.82 -4.45 -1.44
N VAL A 225 24.15 -3.34 -0.77
CA VAL A 225 24.40 -3.35 0.70
C VAL A 225 23.17 -3.00 1.55
N GLY A 226 22.13 -2.44 0.95
CA GLY A 226 20.90 -2.05 1.63
C GLY A 226 19.88 -1.38 0.73
N THR A 227 18.72 -1.10 1.30
CA THR A 227 17.68 -0.20 0.77
C THR A 227 17.32 0.82 1.83
N GLU A 228 16.77 1.97 1.44
CA GLU A 228 15.89 2.70 2.35
C GLU A 228 14.45 2.19 2.19
N THR A 229 13.70 2.09 3.29
CA THR A 229 12.28 1.73 3.31
C THR A 229 11.67 2.05 4.69
N ALA A 230 10.42 1.68 4.94
CA ALA A 230 9.74 1.83 6.22
C ALA A 230 9.49 0.49 6.90
N PHE A 231 9.40 0.45 8.23
CA PHE A 231 9.09 -0.78 8.96
C PHE A 231 7.73 -1.37 8.58
N VAL A 232 6.70 -0.56 8.30
CA VAL A 232 5.38 -1.07 7.89
C VAL A 232 5.48 -1.91 6.60
N LEU A 233 6.43 -1.55 5.73
CA LEU A 233 6.72 -2.21 4.45
C LEU A 233 7.73 -3.38 4.57
N ARG A 234 8.06 -3.86 5.78
CA ARG A 234 9.09 -4.90 6.01
C ARG A 234 8.92 -6.18 5.18
N GLN A 235 7.69 -6.54 4.82
CA GLN A 235 7.35 -7.67 3.93
C GLN A 235 7.84 -7.49 2.48
N SER A 236 8.53 -6.38 2.16
CA SER A 236 9.17 -6.12 0.87
C SER A 236 10.71 -6.08 0.94
N LEU A 237 11.28 -6.50 2.06
CA LEU A 237 12.71 -6.77 2.19
C LEU A 237 13.03 -8.14 1.60
N GLN A 238 14.08 -8.23 0.79
CA GLN A 238 14.52 -9.44 0.09
C GLN A 238 15.04 -10.53 1.05
N GLU A 239 15.50 -10.14 2.24
CA GLU A 239 16.01 -11.01 3.28
C GLU A 239 15.92 -10.32 4.67
N PRO A 240 16.14 -11.04 5.79
CA PRO A 240 16.20 -10.44 7.13
C PRO A 240 17.30 -9.36 7.24
N ALA A 241 16.88 -8.10 7.28
CA ALA A 241 17.77 -6.94 7.27
C ALA A 241 18.04 -6.36 8.67
N VAL A 242 19.06 -5.50 8.76
CA VAL A 242 19.39 -4.71 9.96
C VAL A 242 19.01 -3.25 9.71
N ALA A 243 17.98 -2.78 10.38
CA ALA A 243 17.54 -1.39 10.34
C ALA A 243 18.33 -0.52 11.33
N VAL A 244 18.54 0.75 10.99
CA VAL A 244 19.07 1.74 11.94
C VAL A 244 17.97 2.71 12.38
N GLY A 245 17.30 2.36 13.49
CA GLY A 245 16.02 2.94 13.92
C GLY A 245 16.05 4.41 14.32
N ASN A 246 17.21 4.98 14.64
CA ASN A 246 17.37 6.43 14.89
C ASN A 246 17.91 7.22 13.69
N VAL A 247 18.06 6.58 12.52
CA VAL A 247 18.43 7.21 11.24
C VAL A 247 17.19 7.27 10.35
N THR A 248 16.37 8.32 10.51
CA THR A 248 15.29 8.64 9.57
C THR A 248 15.80 9.59 8.50
N PHE A 249 15.82 9.18 7.23
CA PHE A 249 16.18 10.06 6.13
C PHE A 249 15.07 11.06 5.83
N ASN A 250 13.84 10.60 5.66
CA ASN A 250 12.66 11.42 5.40
C ASN A 250 11.37 10.63 5.72
N THR A 251 10.23 11.14 5.27
CA THR A 251 8.94 10.42 5.27
C THR A 251 8.48 10.14 3.84
N LYS A 252 7.77 9.03 3.61
CA LYS A 252 6.90 8.90 2.44
C LYS A 252 5.59 9.64 2.73
N VAL A 253 5.35 10.71 1.98
CA VAL A 253 4.03 11.34 1.83
C VAL A 253 3.54 11.03 0.42
N ASP A 254 2.32 10.53 0.28
CA ASP A 254 1.65 10.36 -1.01
C ASP A 254 0.84 11.62 -1.35
N SER A 255 0.91 12.07 -2.60
CA SER A 255 0.00 13.09 -3.13
C SER A 255 -1.17 12.42 -3.83
N LEU A 256 -2.39 12.71 -3.36
CA LEU A 256 -3.63 12.42 -4.07
C LEU A 256 -3.88 13.56 -5.07
N VAL A 257 -3.83 13.26 -6.36
CA VAL A 257 -3.91 14.25 -7.45
C VAL A 257 -4.97 13.87 -8.48
N ILE A 258 -5.47 14.87 -9.22
CA ILE A 258 -6.37 14.70 -10.37
C ILE A 258 -5.78 15.45 -11.58
N ASN A 259 -5.97 14.94 -12.80
CA ASN A 259 -5.64 15.70 -14.01
C ASN A 259 -6.45 17.01 -14.03
N SER A 260 -5.79 18.15 -14.20
CA SER A 260 -6.45 19.46 -14.03
C SER A 260 -7.60 19.67 -15.02
N LYS A 261 -7.50 19.15 -16.25
CA LYS A 261 -8.57 19.25 -17.26
C LYS A 261 -9.75 18.35 -16.92
N VAL A 262 -9.51 17.15 -16.40
CA VAL A 262 -10.59 16.28 -15.88
C VAL A 262 -11.29 16.97 -14.71
N LEU A 263 -10.54 17.61 -13.81
CA LEU A 263 -11.13 18.39 -12.72
C LEU A 263 -11.97 19.56 -13.25
N GLU A 264 -11.50 20.31 -14.25
CA GLU A 264 -12.24 21.43 -14.86
C GLU A 264 -13.54 20.99 -15.54
N GLU A 265 -13.53 19.85 -16.24
CA GLU A 265 -14.68 19.27 -16.96
C GLU A 265 -15.78 18.76 -16.01
N LEU A 266 -15.45 18.40 -14.76
CA LEU A 266 -16.43 17.97 -13.76
C LEU A 266 -17.37 19.13 -13.32
N PRO A 267 -18.67 18.87 -13.09
CA PRO A 267 -19.59 19.80 -12.47
C PRO A 267 -19.08 20.38 -11.15
N SER A 268 -19.44 21.63 -10.84
CA SER A 268 -18.96 22.33 -9.63
C SER A 268 -19.26 21.60 -8.32
N ALA A 269 -20.37 20.86 -8.23
CA ALA A 269 -20.68 20.01 -7.08
C ALA A 269 -19.66 18.86 -6.94
N ASP A 270 -19.39 18.13 -8.02
CA ASP A 270 -18.44 17.01 -8.04
C ASP A 270 -17.01 17.48 -7.71
N ARG A 271 -16.61 18.66 -8.21
CA ARG A 271 -15.32 19.30 -7.88
C ARG A 271 -15.18 19.68 -6.40
N THR A 272 -16.29 19.90 -5.69
CA THR A 272 -16.31 20.12 -4.24
C THR A 272 -16.27 18.79 -3.50
N ILE A 273 -17.13 17.84 -3.89
CA ILE A 273 -17.21 16.51 -3.26
C ILE A 273 -15.86 15.77 -3.33
N LEU A 274 -15.10 15.86 -4.43
CA LEU A 274 -13.77 15.24 -4.50
C LEU A 274 -12.75 15.87 -3.54
N ARG A 275 -12.86 17.17 -3.24
CA ARG A 275 -12.01 17.84 -2.24
C ARG A 275 -12.43 17.47 -0.82
N ASP A 276 -13.74 17.42 -0.56
CA ASP A 276 -14.27 17.01 0.75
C ASP A 276 -13.95 15.55 1.06
N ALA A 277 -14.02 14.67 0.05
CA ALA A 277 -13.59 13.28 0.12
C ALA A 277 -12.09 13.16 0.39
N ALA A 278 -11.24 13.89 -0.34
CA ALA A 278 -9.79 13.90 -0.11
C ALA A 278 -9.43 14.40 1.30
N ALA A 279 -10.11 15.44 1.79
CA ALA A 279 -9.97 15.93 3.16
C ALA A 279 -10.47 14.92 4.21
N ALA A 280 -11.51 14.13 3.91
CA ALA A 280 -11.97 13.03 4.75
C ALA A 280 -10.95 11.88 4.79
N THR A 281 -10.39 11.49 3.64
CA THR A 281 -9.30 10.50 3.55
C THR A 281 -8.06 10.95 4.33
N LEU A 282 -7.69 12.23 4.29
CA LEU A 282 -6.60 12.76 5.12
C LEU A 282 -6.90 12.58 6.63
N ARG A 283 -8.09 12.98 7.10
CA ARG A 283 -8.50 12.75 8.49
C ARG A 283 -8.50 11.27 8.87
N TRP A 284 -8.89 10.39 7.94
CA TRP A 284 -8.85 8.94 8.14
C TRP A 284 -7.41 8.43 8.26
N VAL A 285 -6.50 8.80 7.34
CA VAL A 285 -5.09 8.39 7.35
C VAL A 285 -4.41 8.81 8.65
N LEU A 286 -4.61 10.06 9.10
CA LEU A 286 -4.06 10.56 10.36
C LEU A 286 -4.55 9.79 11.60
N GLY A 287 -5.72 9.15 11.54
CA GLY A 287 -6.29 8.33 12.62
C GLY A 287 -6.01 6.83 12.53
N HIS A 288 -5.62 6.31 11.36
CA HIS A 288 -5.55 4.86 11.09
C HIS A 288 -4.20 4.36 10.54
N ARG A 289 -3.26 5.24 10.18
CA ARG A 289 -1.92 4.80 9.77
C ARG A 289 -1.17 4.17 10.94
N THR A 290 -0.50 3.04 10.72
CA THR A 290 0.25 2.31 11.77
C THR A 290 1.36 3.20 12.33
N PRO A 291 1.42 3.44 13.66
CA PRO A 291 2.49 4.24 14.26
C PRO A 291 3.87 3.62 14.06
N GLU A 292 4.87 4.46 13.84
CA GLU A 292 6.27 4.05 13.58
C GLU A 292 6.79 2.98 14.57
N ALA A 293 6.58 3.17 15.88
CA ALA A 293 7.07 2.23 16.90
C ALA A 293 6.32 0.89 16.92
N GLU A 294 5.05 0.86 16.47
CA GLU A 294 4.29 -0.38 16.33
C GLU A 294 4.79 -1.17 15.12
N ALA A 295 5.01 -0.48 13.99
CA ALA A 295 5.61 -1.07 12.80
C ALA A 295 7.03 -1.61 13.08
N ALA A 296 7.86 -0.84 13.80
CA ALA A 296 9.18 -1.28 14.27
C ALA A 296 9.10 -2.53 15.17
N LYS A 297 8.14 -2.56 16.11
CA LYS A 297 7.88 -3.72 16.96
C LYS A 297 7.41 -4.95 16.16
N ALA A 298 6.61 -4.76 15.10
CA ALA A 298 6.21 -5.84 14.21
C ALA A 298 7.43 -6.43 13.47
N PHE A 299 8.28 -5.58 12.90
CA PHE A 299 9.54 -5.99 12.26
C PHE A 299 10.46 -6.79 13.21
N CYS A 300 10.63 -6.35 14.46
CA CYS A 300 11.37 -7.11 15.47
C CYS A 300 10.75 -8.50 15.75
N ASN A 301 9.40 -8.59 15.75
CA ASN A 301 8.69 -9.85 15.98
C ASN A 301 8.77 -10.83 14.80
N GLU A 302 9.05 -10.34 13.61
CA GLU A 302 9.27 -11.10 12.37
C GLU A 302 10.75 -11.47 12.16
N GLY A 303 11.61 -11.26 13.18
CA GLY A 303 13.05 -11.60 13.16
C GLY A 303 13.96 -10.47 12.68
N GLY A 304 13.42 -9.29 12.42
CA GLY A 304 14.20 -8.09 12.09
C GLY A 304 15.10 -7.61 13.23
N THR A 305 16.20 -6.94 12.87
CA THR A 305 17.11 -6.32 13.84
C THR A 305 17.03 -4.79 13.74
N ILE A 306 16.86 -4.10 14.86
CA ILE A 306 16.95 -2.63 14.93
C ILE A 306 18.15 -2.24 15.80
N VAL A 307 19.06 -1.44 15.26
CA VAL A 307 20.17 -0.85 16.03
C VAL A 307 20.09 0.67 16.00
N ALA A 308 20.85 1.32 16.89
CA ALA A 308 21.12 2.75 16.82
C ALA A 308 22.47 3.03 16.13
N ALA A 309 22.55 4.16 15.43
CA ALA A 309 23.77 4.91 15.17
C ALA A 309 24.13 5.75 16.40
N SER A 310 25.41 6.06 16.62
CA SER A 310 25.83 6.96 17.71
C SER A 310 25.55 8.42 17.36
N ASP A 311 25.57 9.32 18.34
CA ASP A 311 25.50 10.77 18.08
C ASP A 311 26.64 11.27 17.18
N ALA A 312 27.81 10.62 17.22
CA ALA A 312 28.92 10.96 16.33
C ALA A 312 28.61 10.58 14.88
N ASP A 313 28.00 9.41 14.66
CA ASP A 313 27.56 8.94 13.36
C ASP A 313 26.40 9.78 12.82
N LEU A 314 25.39 10.09 13.65
CA LEU A 314 24.27 10.97 13.28
C LEU A 314 24.75 12.37 12.87
N ARG A 315 25.76 12.91 13.56
CA ARG A 315 26.43 14.16 13.16
C ARG A 315 27.25 14.00 11.88
N ALA A 316 27.84 12.83 11.61
CA ALA A 316 28.57 12.56 10.38
C ALA A 316 27.63 12.44 9.16
N LEU A 317 26.53 11.68 9.27
CA LEU A 317 25.48 11.57 8.26
C LEU A 317 24.90 12.95 7.90
N ARG A 318 24.54 13.76 8.90
CA ARG A 318 24.01 15.12 8.68
C ARG A 318 25.01 16.06 7.99
N ARG A 319 26.30 16.01 8.34
CA ARG A 319 27.33 16.78 7.64
C ARG A 319 27.55 16.31 6.20
N ALA A 320 27.52 15.00 5.97
CA ALA A 320 27.74 14.43 4.64
C ALA A 320 26.68 14.90 3.62
N VAL A 321 25.41 15.04 4.05
CA VAL A 321 24.32 15.53 3.19
C VAL A 321 24.20 17.06 3.12
N GLN A 322 25.09 17.84 3.75
CA GLN A 322 25.03 19.32 3.69
C GLN A 322 24.99 19.87 2.24
N PRO A 323 25.77 19.35 1.26
CA PRO A 323 25.69 19.82 -0.13
C PRO A 323 24.31 19.67 -0.79
N VAL A 324 23.44 18.83 -0.23
CA VAL A 324 22.05 18.65 -0.69
C VAL A 324 21.16 19.80 -0.19
N TYR A 325 21.36 20.26 1.05
CA TYR A 325 20.75 21.50 1.52
C TYR A 325 21.28 22.70 0.73
N ASP A 326 22.59 22.74 0.49
CA ASP A 326 23.22 23.80 -0.32
C ASP A 326 22.70 23.83 -1.78
N GLU A 327 22.12 22.74 -2.30
CA GLU A 327 21.35 22.71 -3.56
C GLU A 327 19.92 23.22 -3.35
N LEU A 328 19.17 22.63 -2.40
CA LEU A 328 17.76 22.95 -2.16
C LEU A 328 17.54 24.43 -1.82
N GLU A 329 18.46 25.05 -1.08
CA GLU A 329 18.35 26.46 -0.66
C GLU A 329 18.63 27.46 -1.80
N ARG A 330 19.06 27.00 -2.98
CA ARG A 330 19.19 27.85 -4.19
C ARG A 330 17.84 28.21 -4.79
N ASP A 331 16.81 27.38 -4.58
CA ASP A 331 15.44 27.70 -4.95
C ASP A 331 14.73 28.41 -3.78
N ALA A 332 14.36 29.67 -3.99
CA ALA A 332 13.81 30.52 -2.95
C ALA A 332 12.41 30.09 -2.45
N ALA A 333 11.69 29.23 -3.16
CA ALA A 333 10.44 28.63 -2.65
C ALA A 333 10.74 27.44 -1.75
N THR A 334 11.61 26.54 -2.20
CA THR A 334 12.12 25.40 -1.46
C THR A 334 12.77 25.83 -0.16
N LYS A 335 13.61 26.87 -0.16
CA LYS A 335 14.19 27.42 1.08
C LYS A 335 13.13 27.85 2.10
N ARG A 336 12.12 28.63 1.70
CA ARG A 336 11.03 29.05 2.62
C ARG A 336 10.28 27.85 3.20
N LEU A 337 10.10 26.78 2.42
CA LEU A 337 9.44 25.56 2.88
C LEU A 337 10.33 24.79 3.88
N LEU A 338 11.64 24.69 3.63
CA LEU A 338 12.60 24.15 4.59
C LEU A 338 12.60 24.95 5.91
N ASP A 339 12.65 26.28 5.83
CA ASP A 339 12.65 27.16 7.00
C ASP A 339 11.36 27.01 7.84
N ARG A 340 10.18 26.91 7.20
CA ARG A 340 8.88 26.69 7.87
C ARG A 340 8.74 25.30 8.47
N ILE A 341 9.16 24.25 7.77
CA ILE A 341 9.18 22.88 8.31
C ILE A 341 10.16 22.80 9.49
N GLY A 342 11.29 23.51 9.41
CA GLY A 342 12.24 23.67 10.51
C GLY A 342 11.65 24.34 11.76
N GLU A 343 10.71 25.26 11.59
CA GLU A 343 9.99 25.88 12.72
C GLU A 343 8.90 24.97 13.31
N LEU A 344 8.14 24.25 12.47
CA LEU A 344 7.24 23.19 12.94
C LEU A 344 8.03 22.13 13.74
N LYS A 345 9.22 21.75 13.29
CA LYS A 345 10.10 20.79 14.00
C LYS A 345 10.54 21.26 15.40
N ARG A 346 10.53 22.57 15.69
CA ARG A 346 10.86 23.14 17.02
C ARG A 346 9.66 23.14 17.97
N THR A 347 8.45 23.20 17.43
CA THR A 347 7.20 23.41 18.19
C THR A 347 6.39 22.13 18.37
N VAL A 348 6.45 21.20 17.41
CA VAL A 348 5.75 19.91 17.46
C VAL A 348 6.37 18.98 18.50
N ARG A 349 5.54 18.49 19.43
CA ARG A 349 5.94 17.50 20.44
C ARG A 349 5.88 16.09 19.85
N VAL A 350 7.01 15.41 19.79
CA VAL A 350 7.07 13.98 19.42
C VAL A 350 6.88 13.11 20.67
N PRO A 351 5.87 12.22 20.72
CA PRO A 351 5.71 11.28 21.82
C PRO A 351 6.90 10.30 21.88
N ALA A 352 7.37 9.94 23.09
CA ALA A 352 8.41 8.92 23.24
C ALA A 352 7.99 7.54 22.71
N GLN A 353 6.67 7.29 22.62
CA GLN A 353 6.09 6.09 22.01
C GLN A 353 6.10 6.11 20.48
N GLY A 354 6.54 7.20 19.83
CA GLY A 354 6.65 7.32 18.37
C GLY A 354 8.06 7.08 17.82
N ILE A 355 8.92 6.35 18.56
CA ILE A 355 10.33 6.13 18.20
C ILE A 355 10.60 4.63 18.07
N ALA A 356 11.23 4.21 16.97
CA ALA A 356 11.66 2.84 16.74
C ALA A 356 12.75 2.41 17.76
N MET A 357 12.40 1.48 18.65
CA MET A 357 13.30 0.99 19.69
C MET A 357 14.29 -0.07 19.17
N PRO A 358 15.57 -0.05 19.59
CA PRO A 358 16.52 -1.10 19.25
C PRO A 358 16.09 -2.50 19.71
N CYS A 359 16.31 -3.50 18.86
CA CYS A 359 15.97 -4.90 19.10
C CYS A 359 16.96 -5.82 18.33
N ARG A 360 17.10 -7.06 18.82
CA ARG A 360 17.81 -8.14 18.13
C ARG A 360 16.97 -9.42 18.26
N PRO A 361 17.15 -10.41 17.36
CA PRO A 361 16.63 -11.77 17.55
C PRO A 361 16.91 -12.34 18.95
N ASP A 362 18.06 -12.00 19.55
CA ASP A 362 18.49 -12.46 20.88
C ASP A 362 18.08 -11.51 22.03
N ALA A 363 17.24 -10.50 21.79
CA ALA A 363 16.77 -9.54 22.82
C ALA A 363 15.41 -9.93 23.46
N HIS A 364 14.82 -11.02 22.99
CA HIS A 364 13.70 -11.69 23.64
C HIS A 364 14.15 -13.10 24.07
N PRO A 365 13.53 -13.72 25.09
CA PRO A 365 13.87 -15.08 25.47
C PRO A 365 13.74 -15.99 24.23
N THR A 366 14.80 -16.75 23.96
CA THR A 366 14.86 -17.68 22.84
C THR A 366 13.58 -18.51 22.80
N PRO A 367 12.82 -18.52 21.68
CA PRO A 367 11.72 -19.47 21.52
C PRO A 367 12.27 -20.87 21.84
N PRO A 368 11.70 -21.59 22.82
CA PRO A 368 12.36 -22.75 23.43
C PRO A 368 12.76 -23.71 22.33
N ALA A 369 14.07 -24.01 22.26
CA ALA A 369 14.74 -24.50 21.06
C ALA A 369 13.90 -25.58 20.35
N ALA A 370 13.30 -25.20 19.23
CA ALA A 370 12.25 -26.00 18.59
C ALA A 370 12.85 -27.31 18.09
N SER A 371 12.64 -28.36 18.89
CA SER A 371 12.83 -29.74 18.49
C SER A 371 12.03 -30.02 17.22
N GLY A 372 12.50 -30.95 16.39
CA GLY A 372 11.66 -31.59 15.36
C GLY A 372 10.59 -32.50 15.95
N ASP A 373 10.16 -32.24 17.19
CA ASP A 373 9.09 -32.93 17.90
C ASP A 373 7.79 -32.16 17.67
N PRO A 374 6.82 -32.74 16.95
CA PRO A 374 5.51 -32.14 16.75
C PRO A 374 4.74 -31.81 18.04
N SER A 375 5.08 -32.41 19.18
CA SER A 375 4.32 -32.25 20.44
C SER A 375 4.20 -30.80 20.90
N VAL A 376 5.14 -29.94 20.49
CA VAL A 376 5.16 -28.49 20.71
C VAL A 376 3.93 -27.77 20.13
N LEU A 377 3.38 -28.27 19.02
CA LEU A 377 2.18 -27.72 18.38
C LEU A 377 0.88 -28.41 18.84
N ASN A 378 0.94 -29.36 19.79
CA ASN A 378 -0.26 -30.06 20.25
C ASN A 378 -1.30 -29.09 20.83
N GLY A 379 -2.57 -29.33 20.53
CA GLY A 379 -3.71 -28.56 21.05
C GLY A 379 -4.93 -28.59 20.16
N THR A 380 -6.06 -28.09 20.67
CA THR A 380 -7.22 -27.72 19.85
C THR A 380 -7.23 -26.21 19.65
N TYR A 381 -7.22 -25.76 18.41
CA TYR A 381 -7.21 -24.36 18.02
C TYR A 381 -8.49 -24.01 17.26
N ARG A 382 -8.94 -22.76 17.39
CA ARG A 382 -10.11 -22.23 16.68
C ARG A 382 -9.88 -20.79 16.21
N PHE A 383 -10.47 -20.48 15.06
CA PHE A 383 -10.65 -19.15 14.49
C PHE A 383 -11.89 -19.17 13.58
N GLU A 384 -12.24 -18.02 13.00
CA GLU A 384 -13.36 -17.83 12.08
C GLU A 384 -12.86 -17.03 10.87
N LEU A 385 -13.46 -17.21 9.69
CA LEU A 385 -13.17 -16.43 8.48
C LEU A 385 -14.46 -15.84 7.92
N THR A 386 -14.41 -14.56 7.56
CA THR A 386 -15.48 -13.87 6.84
C THR A 386 -15.21 -13.79 5.33
N LYS A 387 -16.26 -13.57 4.52
CA LYS A 387 -16.12 -13.31 3.08
C LYS A 387 -15.24 -12.11 2.77
N ASP A 388 -15.21 -11.10 3.62
CA ASP A 388 -14.43 -9.88 3.36
C ASP A 388 -12.94 -10.07 3.66
N GLU A 389 -12.59 -10.92 4.63
CA GLU A 389 -11.21 -11.39 4.83
C GLU A 389 -10.75 -12.28 3.68
N LEU A 390 -11.58 -13.24 3.23
CA LEU A 390 -11.28 -14.07 2.05
C LEU A 390 -11.04 -13.21 0.80
N ARG A 391 -11.87 -12.17 0.58
CA ARG A 391 -11.68 -11.17 -0.49
C ARG A 391 -10.36 -10.40 -0.33
N ALA A 392 -10.01 -9.99 0.89
CA ALA A 392 -8.74 -9.31 1.17
C ALA A 392 -7.51 -10.20 0.89
N PHE A 393 -7.65 -11.52 1.00
CA PHE A 393 -6.63 -12.49 0.58
C PHE A 393 -6.62 -12.78 -0.93
N GLY A 394 -7.61 -12.31 -1.68
CA GLY A 394 -7.72 -12.46 -3.14
C GLY A 394 -8.71 -13.51 -3.62
N VAL A 395 -9.58 -14.05 -2.75
CA VAL A 395 -10.66 -14.96 -3.16
C VAL A 395 -11.76 -14.17 -3.86
N THR A 396 -11.86 -14.32 -5.18
CA THR A 396 -12.84 -13.60 -6.02
C THR A 396 -14.06 -14.43 -6.38
N ASP A 397 -13.97 -15.77 -6.35
CA ASP A 397 -15.06 -16.63 -6.79
C ASP A 397 -16.20 -16.70 -5.73
N PRO A 398 -17.48 -16.49 -6.11
CA PRO A 398 -18.59 -16.53 -5.16
C PRO A 398 -18.82 -17.90 -4.50
N HIS A 399 -18.44 -19.00 -5.13
CA HIS A 399 -18.52 -20.36 -4.58
C HIS A 399 -17.41 -20.56 -3.55
N ASP A 400 -16.15 -20.25 -3.87
CA ASP A 400 -15.03 -20.33 -2.92
C ASP A 400 -15.30 -19.50 -1.65
N LEU A 401 -15.92 -18.32 -1.80
CA LEU A 401 -16.35 -17.46 -0.69
C LEU A 401 -17.48 -18.06 0.19
N LEU A 402 -18.27 -19.01 -0.32
CA LEU A 402 -19.30 -19.74 0.43
C LEU A 402 -18.76 -21.02 1.06
N LEU A 403 -17.78 -21.67 0.41
CA LEU A 403 -17.12 -22.87 0.92
C LEU A 403 -16.11 -22.55 2.03
N ASN A 404 -15.38 -21.45 1.96
CA ASN A 404 -14.27 -21.14 2.88
C ASN A 404 -14.61 -20.15 4.02
N GLU A 405 -15.85 -19.67 4.13
CA GLU A 405 -16.27 -18.84 5.27
C GLU A 405 -16.62 -19.71 6.50
N GLY A 406 -16.68 -19.09 7.67
CA GLY A 406 -17.14 -19.71 8.92
C GLY A 406 -16.02 -20.21 9.82
N VAL A 407 -16.34 -21.18 10.69
CA VAL A 407 -15.52 -21.52 11.86
C VAL A 407 -14.63 -22.73 11.59
N TYR A 408 -13.33 -22.56 11.77
CA TYR A 408 -12.31 -23.60 11.64
C TYR A 408 -11.88 -24.11 13.01
N THR A 409 -11.76 -25.43 13.16
CA THR A 409 -11.29 -26.08 14.40
C THR A 409 -10.22 -27.12 14.08
N TRP A 410 -8.97 -26.78 14.37
CA TRP A 410 -7.82 -27.66 14.13
C TRP A 410 -7.37 -28.34 15.42
N ARG A 411 -7.33 -29.67 15.43
CA ARG A 411 -6.73 -30.48 16.50
C ARG A 411 -5.38 -30.98 16.03
N LEU A 412 -4.31 -30.44 16.58
CA LEU A 412 -2.95 -30.88 16.32
C LEU A 412 -2.54 -31.87 17.41
N LYS A 413 -2.02 -33.04 17.00
CA LYS A 413 -1.46 -34.03 17.92
C LYS A 413 -0.34 -34.85 17.28
N ASP A 414 0.87 -34.74 17.81
CA ASP A 414 2.00 -35.66 17.58
C ASP A 414 2.29 -35.91 16.07
N GLY A 415 2.26 -34.84 15.26
CA GLY A 415 2.55 -34.85 13.82
C GLY A 415 1.35 -35.22 12.95
N ARG A 416 0.16 -35.31 13.54
CA ARG A 416 -1.13 -35.48 12.86
C ARG A 416 -2.04 -34.30 13.16
N TYR A 417 -2.94 -34.01 12.23
CA TYR A 417 -4.01 -33.06 12.48
C TYR A 417 -5.37 -33.62 12.09
N VAL A 418 -6.41 -33.07 12.73
CA VAL A 418 -7.81 -33.17 12.33
C VAL A 418 -8.37 -31.76 12.21
N LEU A 419 -8.88 -31.40 11.04
CA LEU A 419 -9.60 -30.17 10.75
C LEU A 419 -11.09 -30.48 10.73
N ASP A 420 -11.89 -29.80 11.57
CA ASP A 420 -13.31 -29.59 11.30
C ASP A 420 -13.50 -28.16 10.79
N GLN A 421 -14.20 -27.98 9.66
CA GLN A 421 -14.71 -26.68 9.24
C GLN A 421 -16.24 -26.67 9.32
N LYS A 422 -16.81 -25.54 9.75
CA LYS A 422 -18.25 -25.29 9.64
C LYS A 422 -18.53 -23.97 8.93
N ALA A 423 -18.88 -24.06 7.65
CA ALA A 423 -19.40 -22.98 6.83
C ALA A 423 -20.95 -22.93 6.89
N PRO A 424 -21.60 -21.89 6.32
CA PRO A 424 -23.05 -21.84 6.18
C PRO A 424 -23.63 -22.83 5.15
N GLN A 425 -22.83 -23.31 4.19
CA GLN A 425 -23.26 -24.27 3.17
C GLN A 425 -22.50 -25.61 3.20
N GLU A 426 -21.40 -25.70 3.95
CA GLU A 426 -20.53 -26.87 4.01
C GLU A 426 -20.14 -27.21 5.45
N THR A 427 -19.85 -28.48 5.73
CA THR A 427 -19.19 -28.92 6.95
C THR A 427 -18.19 -29.99 6.56
N ASP A 428 -16.93 -29.60 6.51
CA ASP A 428 -15.82 -30.45 6.07
C ASP A 428 -15.07 -31.05 7.27
N HIS A 429 -14.54 -32.24 7.08
CA HIS A 429 -13.78 -32.98 8.08
C HIS A 429 -12.60 -33.69 7.42
N GLN A 430 -11.39 -33.22 7.75
CA GLN A 430 -10.16 -33.65 7.09
C GLN A 430 -9.10 -34.10 8.08
N GLU A 431 -8.44 -35.21 7.77
CA GLU A 431 -7.23 -35.65 8.48
C GLU A 431 -5.98 -35.46 7.63
N GLY A 432 -4.84 -35.24 8.29
CA GLY A 432 -3.55 -35.20 7.61
C GLY A 432 -2.37 -35.23 8.57
N ARG A 433 -1.20 -34.84 8.05
CA ARG A 433 0.06 -34.87 8.78
C ARG A 433 0.75 -33.51 8.74
N TYR A 434 1.51 -33.23 9.78
CA TYR A 434 2.49 -32.15 9.75
C TYR A 434 3.84 -32.62 10.28
N THR A 435 4.92 -32.11 9.70
CA THR A 435 6.30 -32.32 10.16
C THR A 435 6.88 -31.01 10.66
N MET A 436 7.91 -31.08 11.50
CA MET A 436 8.57 -29.89 12.06
C MET A 436 10.09 -29.93 11.85
N ALA A 437 10.64 -28.79 11.47
CA ALA A 437 12.07 -28.57 11.27
C ALA A 437 12.45 -27.21 11.86
N GLY A 438 12.74 -27.19 13.18
CA GLY A 438 12.97 -25.94 13.90
C GLY A 438 11.73 -25.05 13.93
N ASN A 439 11.88 -23.79 13.52
CA ASN A 439 10.75 -22.84 13.39
C ASN A 439 9.86 -23.10 12.16
N ARG A 440 10.11 -24.17 11.38
CA ARG A 440 9.29 -24.56 10.24
C ARG A 440 8.31 -25.67 10.61
N VAL A 441 7.12 -25.56 10.06
CA VAL A 441 6.10 -26.63 10.03
C VAL A 441 5.65 -26.83 8.59
N THR A 442 5.56 -28.08 8.15
CA THR A 442 5.07 -28.45 6.83
C THR A 442 3.80 -29.27 7.00
N PHE A 443 2.67 -28.75 6.54
CA PHE A 443 1.39 -29.45 6.50
C PHE A 443 1.22 -30.15 5.14
N GLN A 444 1.01 -31.46 5.17
CA GLN A 444 0.61 -32.25 4.00
C GLN A 444 -0.92 -32.31 3.95
N LEU A 445 -1.54 -31.81 2.88
CA LEU A 445 -2.99 -31.66 2.70
C LEU A 445 -3.54 -32.70 1.69
N PRO A 446 -4.04 -33.89 2.12
CA PRO A 446 -4.39 -34.97 1.19
C PRO A 446 -5.48 -34.58 0.19
N TRP A 447 -6.49 -33.81 0.64
CA TRP A 447 -7.62 -33.38 -0.19
C TRP A 447 -7.23 -32.36 -1.28
N VAL A 448 -6.11 -31.67 -1.12
CA VAL A 448 -5.54 -30.75 -2.14
C VAL A 448 -4.45 -31.47 -2.93
N ASN A 449 -4.76 -32.63 -3.51
CA ASN A 449 -3.80 -33.46 -4.28
C ASN A 449 -2.50 -33.84 -3.52
N ASN A 450 -2.53 -33.93 -2.19
CA ASN A 450 -1.37 -34.09 -1.30
C ASN A 450 -0.37 -32.91 -1.30
N LEU A 451 -0.84 -31.69 -1.58
CA LEU A 451 -0.05 -30.46 -1.50
C LEU A 451 0.63 -30.31 -0.12
N GLU A 452 1.92 -30.00 -0.12
CA GLU A 452 2.68 -29.67 1.09
C GLU A 452 2.87 -28.15 1.21
N LEU A 453 2.34 -27.55 2.28
CA LEU A 453 2.51 -26.12 2.60
C LEU A 453 3.43 -25.95 3.80
N THR A 454 4.52 -25.22 3.60
CA THR A 454 5.51 -24.94 4.65
C THR A 454 5.39 -23.50 5.15
N PHE A 455 5.37 -23.35 6.47
CA PHE A 455 5.22 -22.07 7.17
C PHE A 455 6.35 -21.89 8.19
N ALA A 456 6.75 -20.65 8.47
CA ALA A 456 7.28 -20.31 9.79
C ALA A 456 6.12 -20.28 10.80
N TRP A 457 6.33 -20.79 12.02
CA TRP A 457 5.33 -20.79 13.09
C TRP A 457 5.83 -20.09 14.35
N ARG A 458 4.91 -19.55 15.15
CA ARG A 458 5.19 -18.97 16.47
C ARG A 458 4.00 -19.14 17.41
N ILE A 459 4.27 -19.45 18.68
CA ILE A 459 3.26 -19.41 19.75
C ILE A 459 3.47 -18.14 20.59
N SER A 460 2.38 -17.47 20.96
CA SER A 460 2.34 -16.33 21.88
C SER A 460 1.11 -16.42 22.77
N GLY A 461 1.31 -16.79 24.04
CA GLY A 461 0.21 -17.06 24.97
C GLY A 461 -0.62 -18.26 24.51
N ARG A 462 -1.91 -18.05 24.21
CA ARG A 462 -2.80 -19.07 23.64
C ARG A 462 -2.77 -19.13 22.11
N ASN A 463 -2.08 -18.21 21.43
CA ASN A 463 -2.24 -18.00 20.00
C ASN A 463 -1.07 -18.60 19.22
N LEU A 464 -1.37 -19.38 18.19
CA LEU A 464 -0.43 -19.92 17.21
C LEU A 464 -0.58 -19.11 15.91
N THR A 465 0.51 -18.53 15.41
CA THR A 465 0.53 -17.76 14.17
C THR A 465 1.46 -18.40 13.15
N PHE A 466 1.03 -18.41 11.89
CA PHE A 466 1.84 -18.85 10.76
C PHE A 466 2.21 -17.69 9.85
N GLN A 467 3.40 -17.77 9.27
CA GLN A 467 3.88 -16.92 8.19
C GLN A 467 4.22 -17.85 7.02
N PHE A 468 3.75 -17.52 5.82
CA PHE A 468 3.89 -18.36 4.63
C PHE A 468 4.99 -17.84 3.71
N ASP A 469 5.86 -18.74 3.25
CA ASP A 469 7.12 -18.43 2.55
C ASP A 469 7.09 -18.76 1.05
N GLY A 470 5.91 -19.00 0.46
CA GLY A 470 5.77 -19.43 -0.93
C GLY A 470 4.61 -18.80 -1.68
N LYS A 471 4.20 -19.48 -2.76
CA LYS A 471 2.95 -19.23 -3.50
C LYS A 471 1.97 -20.38 -3.23
N THR A 472 0.72 -20.05 -2.94
CA THR A 472 -0.41 -20.97 -2.76
C THR A 472 -1.69 -20.22 -3.06
N ASP A 473 -2.80 -20.95 -3.24
CA ASP A 473 -4.07 -20.37 -3.65
C ASP A 473 -4.67 -19.47 -2.55
N PRO A 474 -5.37 -18.38 -2.91
CA PRO A 474 -5.91 -17.41 -1.95
C PRO A 474 -6.70 -17.99 -0.75
N PRO A 475 -7.57 -19.00 -0.91
CA PRO A 475 -8.31 -19.57 0.23
C PRO A 475 -7.39 -20.25 1.25
N LEU A 476 -6.45 -21.09 0.77
CA LEU A 476 -5.48 -21.77 1.63
C LEU A 476 -4.60 -20.78 2.38
N LYS A 477 -4.18 -19.69 1.71
CA LYS A 477 -3.41 -18.62 2.35
C LYS A 477 -4.21 -17.95 3.48
N ALA A 478 -5.51 -17.70 3.28
CA ALA A 478 -6.38 -17.12 4.31
C ALA A 478 -6.52 -18.06 5.53
N VAL A 479 -6.83 -19.35 5.31
CA VAL A 479 -7.01 -20.37 6.36
C VAL A 479 -5.82 -20.47 7.32
N PHE A 480 -4.59 -20.36 6.80
CA PHE A 480 -3.40 -20.43 7.64
C PHE A 480 -2.92 -19.07 8.19
N THR A 481 -3.22 -17.93 7.53
CA THR A 481 -2.52 -16.67 7.85
C THR A 481 -3.41 -15.43 8.07
N ALA A 482 -4.74 -15.51 7.92
CA ALA A 482 -5.62 -14.38 8.23
C ALA A 482 -5.71 -14.07 9.74
N HIS A 483 -5.72 -15.10 10.59
CA HIS A 483 -5.85 -14.94 12.04
C HIS A 483 -4.87 -15.82 12.84
N PRO A 484 -4.48 -15.37 14.04
CA PRO A 484 -3.88 -16.25 15.03
C PRO A 484 -4.86 -17.37 15.45
N TRP A 485 -4.46 -18.62 15.21
CA TRP A 485 -5.17 -19.80 15.65
C TRP A 485 -5.20 -19.84 17.19
N THR A 486 -6.37 -19.67 17.80
CA THR A 486 -6.48 -19.52 19.26
C THR A 486 -6.71 -20.87 19.93
N ARG A 487 -5.77 -21.31 20.78
CA ARG A 487 -5.80 -22.62 21.46
C ARG A 487 -6.90 -22.65 22.52
N ILE A 488 -7.99 -23.37 22.24
CA ILE A 488 -9.16 -23.53 23.12
C ILE A 488 -9.02 -24.68 24.13
N ALA A 489 -8.24 -25.72 23.81
CA ALA A 489 -7.89 -26.84 24.69
C ALA A 489 -6.45 -27.33 24.44
#